data_AF-A0A933SPS0-F1
#
_entry.id   AF-A0A933SPS0-F1
#
_cell.length_a   1.000
_cell.length_b   1.000
_cell.length_c   1.000
_cell.angle_alpha   90.00
_cell.angle_beta   90.00
_cell.angle_gamma   90.00
#
_symmetry.space_group_name_H-M   'P 1'
#
loop_
_entity.id
_entity.type
_entity.pdbx_description
1 polymer ?
#
loop_
_entity_poly.entity_id
_entity_poly.type
_entity_poly.pdbx_seq_one_letter_code
_entity_poly.pdbx_strand_id
1 'polypeptide(L)' 'MSLEINENTTINEITRAYPNTLAIFKEFHVDSCCGGGDSLAQACQKGGQDLDELIETLKNSI' A
#
# COMPACT_ATOMS: atom_id res chain seq x y z
N MET A 1 -11.49 -3.60 -15.09
CA MET A 1 -10.84 -4.54 -14.17
C MET A 1 -10.57 -3.76 -12.90
N SER A 2 -11.24 -4.09 -11.80
CA SER A 2 -11.01 -3.48 -10.50
C SER A 2 -9.88 -4.25 -9.82
N LEU A 3 -8.79 -3.55 -9.47
CA LEU A 3 -7.74 -4.11 -8.64
C LEU A 3 -8.31 -4.28 -7.22
N GLU A 4 -8.29 -5.49 -6.68
CA GLU A 4 -8.69 -5.73 -5.30
C GLU A 4 -7.49 -5.51 -4.38
N ILE A 5 -7.60 -4.53 -3.47
CA ILE A 5 -6.54 -4.21 -2.50
C ILE A 5 -6.69 -5.14 -1.30
N ASN A 6 -5.70 -6.00 -1.10
CA ASN A 6 -5.58 -6.94 0.02
C ASN A 6 -4.12 -7.04 0.50
N GLU A 7 -3.91 -7.82 1.56
CA GLU A 7 -2.60 -8.02 2.20
C GLU A 7 -1.49 -8.52 1.27
N ASN A 8 -1.86 -9.27 0.23
CA ASN A 8 -0.95 -9.84 -0.76
C ASN A 8 -0.68 -8.89 -1.93
N THR A 9 -1.51 -7.87 -2.13
CA THR A 9 -1.31 -6.87 -3.17
C THR A 9 -0.03 -6.10 -2.91
N THR A 10 0.78 -5.91 -3.94
CA THR A 10 2.04 -5.17 -3.82
C THR A 10 1.83 -3.67 -3.95
N ILE A 11 2.69 -2.88 -3.30
CA ILE A 11 2.65 -1.42 -3.38
C ILE A 11 2.77 -0.95 -4.84
N ASN A 12 3.63 -1.60 -5.63
CA ASN A 12 3.82 -1.25 -7.05
C ASN A 12 2.57 -1.52 -7.90
N GLU A 13 1.79 -2.58 -7.62
CA GLU A 13 0.51 -2.79 -8.31
C GLU A 13 -0.50 -1.69 -7.99
N ILE A 14 -0.62 -1.33 -6.71
CA ILE A 14 -1.55 -0.30 -6.25
C ILE A 14 -1.15 1.06 -6.81
N THR A 15 0.12 1.45 -6.72
CA THR A 15 0.61 2.74 -7.22
C THR A 15 0.57 2.83 -8.76
N ARG A 16 0.70 1.71 -9.48
CA ARG A 16 0.48 1.66 -10.94
C ARG A 16 -0.98 1.83 -11.32
N ALA A 17 -1.90 1.24 -10.56
CA ALA A 17 -3.33 1.39 -10.79
C ALA A 17 -3.86 2.76 -10.33
N TYR A 18 -3.37 3.24 -9.18
CA TYR A 18 -3.84 4.39 -8.44
C TYR A 18 -2.65 5.24 -7.95
N PRO A 19 -2.06 6.09 -8.81
CA PRO A 19 -0.88 6.89 -8.46
C PRO A 19 -1.15 7.91 -7.34
N ASN A 20 -2.40 8.23 -7.03
CA ASN A 20 -2.80 9.07 -5.90
C ASN A 20 -2.51 8.42 -4.54
N THR A 21 -2.51 7.08 -4.46
CA THR A 21 -2.20 6.33 -3.23
C THR A 21 -0.74 6.48 -2.79
N LEU A 22 0.13 6.96 -3.67
CA LEU A 22 1.54 7.22 -3.39
C LEU A 22 1.73 8.28 -2.29
N ALA A 23 0.78 9.22 -2.15
CA ALA A 23 0.75 10.16 -1.03
C ALA A 23 0.49 9.43 0.30
N ILE A 24 -0.48 8.52 0.33
CA ILE A 24 -0.86 7.72 1.51
C ILE A 24 0.32 6.86 1.95
N PHE A 25 0.97 6.14 1.04
CA PHE A 25 2.17 5.34 1.39
C PHE A 25 3.28 6.19 2.00
N LYS A 26 3.42 7.45 1.54
CA LYS A 26 4.41 8.39 2.08
C LYS A 26 4.04 8.87 3.48
N GLU A 27 2.76 9.05 3.77
CA GLU A 27 2.27 9.40 5.12
C GLU A 27 2.43 8.24 6.10
N PHE A 28 2.16 7.01 5.65
CA PHE A 28 2.32 5.79 6.45
C PHE A 28 3.79 5.34 6.59
N HIS A 29 4.76 6.16 6.16
CA HIS A 29 6.19 5.81 6.16
C HIS A 29 6.51 4.47 5.49
N VAL A 30 5.71 4.10 4.48
CA VAL A 30 5.88 2.88 3.71
C VAL A 30 6.89 3.16 2.60
N ASP A 31 8.16 2.85 2.88
CA ASP A 31 9.27 3.17 1.98
C ASP A 31 9.28 2.24 0.75
N SER A 32 8.65 2.69 -0.33
CA SER A 32 8.67 1.99 -1.63
C SER A 32 10.06 2.00 -2.30
N CYS A 33 11.05 2.66 -1.69
CA CYS A 33 12.37 2.91 -2.28
C CYS A 33 13.27 1.66 -2.34
N CYS A 34 13.03 0.67 -1.46
CA CYS A 34 13.71 -0.63 -1.48
C CYS A 34 12.72 -1.82 -1.56
N GLY A 35 11.42 -1.56 -1.40
CA GLY A 35 10.38 -2.57 -1.20
C GLY A 35 9.18 -2.46 -2.15
N GLY A 36 9.32 -1.89 -3.34
CA GLY A 36 8.20 -1.79 -4.30
C GLY A 36 7.55 -3.13 -4.66
N GLY A 37 8.28 -4.25 -4.52
CA GLY A 37 7.75 -5.61 -4.70
C GLY A 37 7.21 -6.26 -3.41
N ASP A 38 7.31 -5.60 -2.26
CA ASP A 38 6.73 -6.10 -1.02
C ASP A 38 5.21 -5.95 -1.06
N SER A 39 4.53 -6.97 -0.53
CA SER A 39 3.09 -6.93 -0.27
C SER A 39 2.78 -5.89 0.82
N LEU A 40 1.55 -5.37 0.83
CA LEU A 40 1.09 -4.47 1.90
C LEU A 40 1.36 -5.05 3.29
N ALA A 41 1.15 -6.35 3.50
CA ALA A 41 1.44 -7.01 4.77
C ALA A 41 2.92 -6.90 5.18
N GLN A 42 3.83 -7.14 4.24
CA GLN A 42 5.27 -7.05 4.52
C GLN A 42 5.68 -5.61 4.81
N ALA A 43 5.13 -4.67 4.06
CA ALA A 43 5.46 -3.26 4.23
C ALA A 43 4.95 -2.71 5.58
N CYS A 44 3.71 -3.07 5.96
CA CYS A 44 3.17 -2.78 7.29
C CYS A 44 3.97 -3.46 8.40
N GLN A 45 4.35 -4.74 8.25
CA GLN A 45 5.16 -5.45 9.23
C GLN A 45 6.55 -4.82 9.42
N LYS A 46 7.19 -4.35 8.34
CA LYS A 46 8.49 -3.66 8.40
C LYS A 46 8.38 -2.26 9.01
N GLY A 47 7.30 -1.54 8.70
CA GLY A 47 7.04 -0.19 9.20
C GLY A 47 6.40 -0.14 10.59
N GLY A 48 5.91 -1.27 11.10
CA GLY A 48 5.10 -1.32 12.32
C GLY A 48 3.74 -0.63 12.18
N GLN A 49 3.22 -0.54 10.95
CA GLN A 49 1.93 0.08 10.65
C GLN A 49 0.82 -0.97 10.62
N ASP A 50 -0.41 -0.52 10.89
CA ASP A 50 -1.56 -1.41 10.86
C ASP A 50 -1.98 -1.67 9.42
N LEU A 51 -2.00 -2.94 9.04
CA LEU A 51 -2.34 -3.36 7.69
C LEU A 51 -3.79 -3.05 7.35
N ASP A 52 -4.68 -3.25 8.32
CA ASP A 52 -6.12 -3.09 8.11
C ASP A 52 -6.45 -1.60 7.89
N GLU A 53 -5.87 -0.73 8.72
CA GLU A 53 -6.00 0.73 8.60
C GLU A 53 -5.47 1.24 7.25
N LEU A 54 -4.32 0.75 6.79
CA LEU A 54 -3.77 1.11 5.49
C LEU A 54 -4.68 0.66 4.35
N ILE A 55 -5.18 -0.58 4.37
CA ILE A 55 -6.09 -1.10 3.34
C ILE A 55 -7.38 -0.30 3.31
N GLU A 56 -7.95 0.04 4.47
CA GLU A 56 -9.18 0.83 4.55
C GLU A 56 -8.96 2.25 4.03
N THR A 57 -7.84 2.88 4.38
CA THR A 57 -7.46 4.21 3.88
C THR A 57 -7.28 4.22 2.36
N LEU A 58 -6.62 3.18 1.82
CA LEU A 58 -6.45 3.01 0.38
C LEU A 58 -7.79 2.84 -0.32
N LYS A 59 -8.68 1.99 0.20
CA LYS A 59 -10.03 1.76 -0.35
C LYS A 59 -10.89 3.02 -0.34
N ASN A 60 -10.76 3.87 0.68
CA ASN A 60 -11.49 5.13 0.76
C ASN A 60 -10.93 6.22 -0.17
N SER A 61 -9.71 6.05 -0.69
CA SER A 61 -9.01 7.06 -1.50
C SER A 61 -9.04 6.78 -3.00
N ILE A 62 -9.62 5.67 -3.44
CA ILE A 62 -9.74 5.25 -4.85
C ILE A 62 -11.20 5.24 -5.30
#